data_AF-A0A4Q6AK08-F1
#
_entry.id   AF-A0A4Q6AK08-F1
#
_cell.length_a   1.000
_cell.length_b   1.000
_cell.length_c   1.000
_cell.angle_alpha   90.00
_cell.angle_beta   90.00
_cell.angle_gamma   90.00
#
_symmetry.space_group_name_H-M   'P 1'
#
loop_
_entity.id
_entity.type
_entity.pdbx_description
1 polymer ?
#
loop_
_entity_poly.entity_id
_entity_poly.type
_entity_poly.pdbx_seq_one_letter_code
_entity_poly.pdbx_strand_id
1 'polypeptide(L)'
;MEPKSVTSRLNDILHRRQLSSTESRRKILSLFLSSNDALTHGTIEKEVGDKYDRVTIYRTLQTFEEKGIIHSIPTADNAVRYALCKECEEG
;
A
#
# COMPACT_ATOMS: atom_id res chain seq x y z
N MET A 1 11.40 23.48 5.87
CA MET A 1 10.19 23.83 5.07
C MET A 1 10.15 22.81 3.94
N GLU A 2 9.26 21.82 3.80
CA GLU A 2 8.01 21.37 4.46
C GLU A 2 7.81 19.87 4.10
N PRO A 3 7.26 18.99 4.94
CA PRO A 3 6.65 17.76 4.45
C PRO A 3 5.13 17.91 4.42
N LYS A 4 4.60 18.95 3.75
CA LYS A 4 3.13 19.14 3.60
C LYS A 4 2.51 18.30 2.47
N SER A 5 3.29 17.60 1.64
CA SER A 5 2.75 16.97 0.41
C SER A 5 2.43 15.47 0.45
N VAL A 6 2.88 14.70 1.46
CA VAL A 6 2.67 13.24 1.46
C VAL A 6 1.18 12.88 1.60
N THR A 7 0.47 13.53 2.53
CA THR A 7 -0.96 13.26 2.77
C THR A 7 -1.83 13.61 1.56
N SER A 8 -1.50 14.68 0.84
CA SER A 8 -2.20 15.07 -0.38
C SER A 8 -1.99 14.04 -1.50
N ARG A 9 -0.75 13.57 -1.69
CA ARG A 9 -0.42 12.53 -2.68
C ARG A 9 -1.11 11.18 -2.39
N LEU A 10 -1.21 10.80 -1.11
CA LEU A 10 -1.95 9.61 -0.68
C LEU A 10 -3.42 9.68 -1.11
N ASN A 11 -4.06 10.83 -0.85
CA ASN A 11 -5.45 11.05 -1.21
C ASN A 11 -5.66 11.05 -2.72
N ASP A 12 -4.74 11.64 -3.47
CA ASP A 12 -4.80 11.67 -4.93
C ASP A 12 -4.75 10.25 -5.53
N ILE A 13 -3.81 9.41 -5.08
CA ILE A 13 -3.69 8.01 -5.55
C ILE A 13 -4.99 7.23 -5.26
N LEU A 14 -5.52 7.36 -4.04
CA LEU A 14 -6.75 6.69 -3.65
C LEU A 14 -7.95 7.19 -4.46
N HIS A 15 -8.07 8.51 -4.65
CA HIS A 15 -9.15 9.13 -5.41
C HIS A 15 -9.12 8.73 -6.89
N ARG A 16 -7.94 8.73 -7.53
CA ARG A 16 -7.75 8.29 -8.93
C ARG A 16 -8.21 6.84 -9.15
N ARG A 17 -8.09 5.99 -8.13
CA ARG A 17 -8.51 4.58 -8.19
C ARG A 17 -9.92 4.34 -7.62
N GLN A 18 -10.70 5.40 -7.41
CA GLN A 18 -12.06 5.37 -6.83
C GLN A 18 -12.12 4.71 -5.45
N LEU A 19 -11.09 4.91 -4.64
CA LEU A 19 -11.02 4.43 -3.26
C LEU A 19 -11.25 5.59 -2.30
N SER A 20 -12.15 5.38 -1.33
CA SER A 20 -12.28 6.25 -0.17
C SER A 20 -10.95 6.35 0.56
N SER A 21 -10.56 7.58 0.91
CA SER A 21 -9.31 7.87 1.61
C SER A 21 -9.45 7.66 3.12
N THR A 22 -9.73 6.41 3.51
CA THR A 22 -9.84 6.00 4.91
C THR A 22 -8.46 5.95 5.58
N GLU A 23 -8.43 6.04 6.91
CA GLU A 23 -7.19 6.01 7.68
C GLU A 23 -6.38 4.73 7.42
N SER A 24 -7.04 3.57 7.34
CA SER A 24 -6.39 2.28 7.06
C SER A 24 -5.64 2.30 5.73
N ARG A 25 -6.31 2.78 4.68
CA ARG A 25 -5.73 2.87 3.33
C ARG A 25 -4.60 3.88 3.26
N ARG A 26 -4.78 5.06 3.85
CA ARG A 26 -3.73 6.07 3.93
C ARG A 26 -2.51 5.56 4.68
N LYS A 27 -2.69 4.85 5.79
CA LYS A 27 -1.60 4.33 6.60
C LYS A 27 -0.80 3.26 5.85
N ILE A 28 -1.47 2.29 5.25
CA ILE A 28 -0.84 1.22 4.46
C ILE A 28 -0.13 1.82 3.24
N LEU A 29 -0.80 2.70 2.49
CA LEU A 29 -0.20 3.35 1.33
C LEU A 29 0.98 4.27 1.70
N SER A 30 0.92 4.93 2.85
CA SER A 30 2.04 5.74 3.36
C SER A 30 3.26 4.89 3.67
N LEU A 31 3.06 3.65 4.13
CA LEU A 31 4.15 2.70 4.36
C LEU A 31 4.86 2.36 3.06
N PHE A 32 4.11 2.09 2.00
CA PHE A 32 4.67 1.83 0.67
C PHE A 32 5.29 3.07 0.00
N LEU A 33 4.85 4.28 0.32
CA LEU A 33 5.50 5.50 -0.17
C LEU A 33 6.75 5.87 0.63
N SER A 34 6.76 5.57 1.93
CA SER A 34 7.90 5.80 2.82
C SER A 34 8.97 4.72 2.67
N SER A 35 8.56 3.51 2.30
CA SER A 35 9.44 2.39 2.01
C SER A 35 9.75 2.42 0.52
N ASN A 36 11.00 2.67 0.15
CA ASN A 36 11.39 2.65 -1.27
C ASN A 36 11.45 1.21 -1.83
N ASP A 37 11.36 0.21 -0.96
CA ASP A 37 11.49 -1.21 -1.25
C ASP A 37 10.17 -1.96 -1.10
N ALA A 38 10.12 -3.15 -1.72
CA ALA A 38 8.98 -4.05 -1.63
C ALA A 38 8.85 -4.64 -0.21
N LEU A 39 7.68 -4.50 0.41
CA LEU A 39 7.38 -4.93 1.77
C LEU A 39 6.75 -6.33 1.78
N THR A 40 7.18 -7.21 2.67
CA THR A 40 6.51 -8.51 2.87
C THR A 40 5.23 -8.35 3.69
N HIS A 41 4.35 -9.34 3.62
CA HIS A 41 3.17 -9.42 4.50
C HIS A 41 3.54 -9.19 5.97
N GLY A 42 4.57 -9.88 6.46
CA GLY A 42 5.02 -9.76 7.85
C GLY A 42 5.48 -8.34 8.22
N THR A 43 6.14 -7.61 7.32
CA THR A 43 6.52 -6.22 7.58
C THR A 43 5.28 -5.31 7.66
N ILE A 44 4.33 -5.48 6.74
CA ILE A 44 3.10 -4.68 6.74
C ILE A 44 2.28 -4.97 8.01
N GLU A 45 2.09 -6.25 8.34
CA GLU A 45 1.41 -6.69 9.56
C GLU A 45 2.11 -6.15 10.81
N LYS A 46 3.43 -6.11 10.86
CA LYS A 46 4.15 -5.55 12.01
C LYS A 46 3.96 -4.03 12.15
N GLU A 47 3.93 -3.31 11.03
CA GLU A 47 3.87 -1.85 11.03
C GLU A 47 2.45 -1.28 11.21
N VAL A 48 1.42 -2.00 10.76
CA VAL A 48 0.01 -1.56 10.87
C VAL A 48 -0.88 -2.49 11.68
N GLY A 49 -0.41 -3.69 12.04
CA GLY A 49 -1.17 -4.68 12.82
C GLY A 49 -1.49 -4.26 14.24
N ASP A 50 -0.76 -3.29 14.79
CA ASP A 50 -1.10 -2.66 16.08
C ASP A 50 -2.40 -1.84 15.99
N LYS A 51 -2.72 -1.30 14.81
CA LYS A 51 -3.91 -0.47 14.57
C LYS A 51 -5.04 -1.17 13.84
N TYR A 52 -4.74 -2.18 13.04
CA TYR A 52 -5.72 -2.85 12.18
C TYR A 52 -5.58 -4.35 12.30
N ASP A 53 -6.73 -5.01 12.38
CA ASP A 53 -6.79 -6.46 12.40
C ASP A 53 -6.22 -7.06 11.11
N ARG A 54 -5.63 -8.25 11.20
CA ARG A 54 -5.01 -8.97 10.08
C ARG A 54 -5.94 -8.99 8.87
N VAL A 55 -7.20 -9.36 9.09
CA VAL A 55 -8.23 -9.43 8.03
C VAL A 55 -8.39 -8.08 7.30
N THR A 56 -8.36 -6.97 8.03
CA THR A 56 -8.48 -5.62 7.46
C THR A 56 -7.28 -5.27 6.58
N ILE A 57 -6.08 -5.67 7.01
CA ILE A 57 -4.84 -5.48 6.26
C ILE A 57 -4.90 -6.26 4.95
N TYR A 58 -5.19 -7.57 5.03
CA TYR A 58 -5.30 -8.43 3.85
C TYR A 58 -6.34 -7.91 2.85
N ARG A 59 -7.54 -7.53 3.30
CA ARG A 59 -8.57 -6.95 2.42
C ARG A 59 -8.11 -5.66 1.76
N THR A 60 -7.35 -4.82 2.48
CA THR A 60 -6.83 -3.57 1.93
C THR A 60 -5.73 -3.83 0.90
N LEU A 61 -4.80 -4.74 1.19
CA LEU A 61 -3.75 -5.15 0.26
C LEU A 61 -4.34 -5.77 -1.01
N GLN A 62 -5.32 -6.66 -0.86
CA GLN A 62 -6.04 -7.24 -1.97
C GLN A 62 -6.72 -6.17 -2.83
N THR A 63 -7.45 -5.22 -2.20
CA THR A 63 -8.06 -4.10 -2.93
C THR A 63 -7.01 -3.27 -3.66
N PHE A 64 -5.85 -3.03 -3.07
CA PHE A 64 -4.78 -2.27 -3.70
C PHE A 64 -4.15 -3.02 -4.87
N GLU A 65 -4.02 -4.34 -4.76
CA GLU A 65 -3.55 -5.21 -5.84
C GLU A 65 -4.56 -5.22 -7.00
N GLU A 66 -5.84 -5.43 -6.73
CA GLU A 66 -6.93 -5.41 -7.72
C GLU A 66 -7.06 -4.05 -8.42
N LYS A 67 -6.75 -2.95 -7.73
CA LYS A 67 -6.77 -1.59 -8.29
C LYS A 67 -5.47 -1.20 -9.00
N GLY A 68 -4.45 -2.07 -9.01
CA GLY A 68 -3.14 -1.78 -9.57
C GLY A 68 -2.40 -0.67 -8.83
N ILE A 69 -2.65 -0.50 -7.53
CA ILE A 69 -1.91 0.44 -6.65
C ILE A 69 -0.64 -0.22 -6.12
N ILE A 70 -0.72 -1.51 -5.77
CA ILE A 70 0.44 -2.33 -5.41
C ILE A 70 0.47 -3.56 -6.30
N HIS A 71 1.61 -4.22 -6.36
CA HIS A 71 1.76 -5.51 -7.03
C HIS A 71 2.52 -6.47 -6.12
N SER A 72 2.14 -7.74 -6.15
CA SER A 72 2.86 -8.82 -5.49
C SER A 72 3.99 -9.34 -6.40
N ILE A 73 5.19 -9.40 -5.84
CA ILE A 73 6.41 -9.88 -6.46
C ILE A 73 6.79 -11.16 -5.72
N PRO A 74 6.60 -12.34 -6.35
CA PRO A 74 7.13 -13.58 -5.81
C PRO A 74 8.66 -13.54 -5.86
N THR A 75 9.31 -13.94 -4.78
CA THR A 75 10.77 -13.97 -4.70
C THR A 75 11.29 -15.39 -4.54
N ALA A 76 12.57 -15.61 -4.88
CA ALA A 76 13.20 -16.93 -4.86
C ALA A 76 13.19 -17.62 -3.48
N ASP A 77 12.98 -16.85 -2.40
CA ASP A 77 12.90 -17.32 -1.02
C ASP A 77 11.50 -17.85 -0.63
N ASN A 78 10.64 -18.14 -1.61
CA ASN A 78 9.22 -18.47 -1.38
C ASN A 78 8.41 -17.36 -0.67
N ALA A 79 8.97 -16.16 -0.52
CA ALA A 79 8.32 -15.01 0.08
C ALA A 79 7.65 -14.13 -0.99
N VAL A 80 6.46 -13.62 -0.66
CA VAL A 80 5.76 -12.62 -1.48
C VAL A 80 6.05 -11.23 -0.93
N ARG A 81 6.54 -10.33 -1.78
CA ARG A 81 6.76 -8.92 -1.46
C ARG A 81 5.76 -8.06 -2.22
N TYR A 82 5.30 -6.99 -1.63
CA TYR A 82 4.38 -6.02 -2.21
C TYR A 82 5.13 -4.73 -2.48
N ALA A 83 5.03 -4.19 -3.68
CA ALA A 83 5.64 -2.91 -4.02
C ALA A 83 4.59 -1.94 -4.56
N LEU A 84 4.81 -0.64 -4.32
CA LEU A 84 3.97 0.41 -4.86
C LEU A 84 4.11 0.43 -6.38
N CYS A 85 2.98 0.35 -7.08
CA CYS A 85 2.95 0.54 -8.52
C CYS A 85 2.95 2.05 -8.82
N LYS A 86 4.09 2.58 -9.27
CA LYS A 86 4.22 4.00 -9.63
C LYS A 86 3.73 4.31 -11.05
N GLU A 87 3.65 3.31 -11.93
CA GLU A 87 3.41 3.51 -13.39
C GLU A 87 2.60 2.38 -14.06
N CYS A 88 1.61 1.74 -13.40
CA CYS A 88 0.60 0.99 -14.16
C CYS A 88 -0.47 1.96 -14.68
N GLU A 89 -0.13 2.66 -15.76
CA GLU A 89 -1.08 2.93 -16.82
C GLU A 89 -1.39 1.59 -17.50
N GLU A 90 -2.68 1.25 -17.51
CA GLU A 90 -3.37 0.47 -18.55
C GLU A 90 -2.79 -0.90 -18.95
N GLY A 91 -3.55 -1.94 -18.63
CA GLY A 91 -3.67 -3.15 -19.46
C GLY A 91 -5.14 -3.41 -19.71
#